data_AF-A0A9J7AH13-F1
#
_entry.id   AF-A0A9J7AH13-F1
#
_cell.length_a   1.000
_cell.length_b   1.000
_cell.length_c   1.000
_cell.angle_alpha   90.00
_cell.angle_beta   90.00
_cell.angle_gamma   90.00
#
_symmetry.space_group_name_H-M   'P 1'
#
loop_
_entity.id
_entity.type
_entity.pdbx_description
1 polymer ?
#
loop_
_entity_poly.entity_id
_entity_poly.type
_entity_poly.pdbx_seq_one_letter_code
_entity_poly.pdbx_strand_id
1 'polypeptide(L)'
;MRWILAMAATLLMNAAMAEGSKVAVVDMERALFLSEAAKTSIKQFEADNKADIEKLKGLEKALRDLQEQVQKNADVMSDEERRNSANDFEEKKAEFQFFAKKLQQMEQKWKREFFQAQLPELEKLLKAIIDEAQYDVVLQSGAAIYVSPKADITKLLLERLNAKQ
;
A
#
# COMPACT_ATOMS: atom_id res chain seq x y z
N MET A 1 -21.86 36.11 61.70
CA MET A 1 -20.54 35.67 61.19
C MET A 1 -20.39 34.16 60.93
N ARG A 2 -21.34 33.28 61.25
CA ARG A 2 -21.22 31.81 61.04
C ARG A 2 -21.83 31.30 59.72
N TRP A 3 -22.55 32.15 58.99
CA TRP A 3 -23.23 31.79 57.73
C TRP A 3 -22.42 32.18 56.48
N ILE A 4 -21.42 33.05 56.63
CA ILE A 4 -20.54 33.49 55.53
C ILE A 4 -19.46 32.43 55.23
N LEU A 5 -19.10 31.58 56.22
CA LEU A 5 -18.19 30.46 56.01
C LEU A 5 -18.83 29.26 55.28
N ALA A 6 -20.17 29.15 55.25
CA ALA A 6 -20.84 28.08 54.52
C ALA A 6 -20.97 28.37 53.01
N MET A 7 -20.78 29.63 52.60
CA MET A 7 -20.94 30.07 51.20
C MET A 7 -19.63 30.07 50.41
N ALA A 8 -18.49 29.85 51.07
CA ALA A 8 -17.17 29.79 50.44
C ALA A 8 -16.73 28.35 50.06
N ALA A 9 -17.56 27.33 50.34
CA ALA A 9 -17.18 25.92 50.18
C ALA A 9 -17.76 25.24 48.92
N THR A 10 -18.49 25.95 48.05
CA THR A 10 -19.20 25.37 46.89
C THR A 10 -18.57 25.66 45.52
N LEU A 11 -17.35 26.22 45.47
CA LEU A 11 -16.68 26.59 44.21
C LEU A 11 -15.57 25.63 43.75
N LEU A 12 -15.55 24.39 44.23
CA LEU A 12 -14.89 23.30 43.51
C LEU A 12 -15.86 22.76 42.45
N MET A 13 -16.22 23.61 41.48
CA MET A 13 -16.65 23.11 40.18
C MET A 13 -15.43 22.40 39.60
N ASN A 14 -15.34 21.09 39.81
CA ASN A 14 -14.63 20.22 38.90
C ASN A 14 -15.24 20.50 37.53
N ALA A 15 -14.58 21.36 36.75
CA ALA A 15 -14.65 21.28 35.31
C ALA A 15 -14.10 19.89 34.99
N ALA A 16 -14.98 18.88 35.00
CA ALA A 16 -14.75 17.65 34.30
C ALA A 16 -14.54 18.11 32.86
N MET A 17 -13.29 18.36 32.50
CA MET A 17 -12.90 18.41 31.11
C MET A 17 -13.33 17.05 30.60
N ALA A 18 -14.44 17.02 29.87
CA ALA A 18 -14.79 15.85 29.10
C ALA A 18 -13.55 15.57 28.27
N GLU A 19 -12.82 14.50 28.61
CA GLU A 19 -11.81 13.95 27.72
C GLU A 19 -12.60 13.64 26.45
N GLY A 20 -12.48 14.52 25.46
CA GLY A 20 -13.17 14.35 24.20
C GLY A 20 -12.82 12.97 23.65
N SER A 21 -13.82 12.25 23.13
CA SER A 21 -13.64 10.89 22.67
C SER A 21 -12.39 10.76 21.80
N LYS A 22 -11.50 9.83 22.16
CA LYS A 22 -10.25 9.57 21.46
C LYS A 22 -10.54 8.75 20.22
N VAL A 23 -10.77 9.45 19.12
CA VAL A 23 -10.96 8.85 17.80
C VAL A 23 -9.63 8.77 17.07
N ALA A 24 -9.29 7.58 16.60
CA ALA A 24 -8.15 7.33 15.73
C ALA A 24 -8.58 6.78 14.38
N VAL A 25 -7.69 6.88 13.41
CA VAL A 25 -7.85 6.32 12.08
C VAL A 25 -6.63 5.47 11.75
N VAL A 26 -6.87 4.31 11.15
CA VAL A 26 -5.82 3.36 10.78
C VAL A 26 -5.98 2.88 9.34
N ASP A 27 -4.85 2.73 8.67
CA ASP A 27 -4.75 2.04 7.38
C ASP A 27 -3.86 0.79 7.54
N MET A 28 -4.51 -0.34 7.80
CA MET A 28 -3.79 -1.60 8.07
C MET A 28 -3.06 -2.11 6.83
N GLU A 29 -3.64 -1.96 5.63
CA GLU A 29 -3.01 -2.35 4.38
C GLU A 29 -1.75 -1.53 4.14
N ARG A 30 -1.84 -0.20 4.26
CA ARG A 30 -0.69 0.70 4.10
C ARG A 30 0.39 0.41 5.13
N ALA A 31 0.04 0.20 6.40
CA ALA A 31 1.01 -0.18 7.43
C ALA A 31 1.71 -1.50 7.06
N LEU A 32 0.96 -2.49 6.61
CA LEU A 32 1.52 -3.78 6.26
C LEU A 32 2.45 -3.69 5.04
N PHE A 33 2.02 -3.09 3.94
CA PHE A 33 2.80 -3.05 2.70
C PHE A 33 4.04 -2.13 2.78
N LEU A 34 4.13 -1.27 3.80
CA LEU A 34 5.33 -0.49 4.10
C LEU A 34 6.30 -1.20 5.06
N SER A 35 5.91 -2.34 5.65
CA SER A 35 6.73 -3.08 6.63
C SER A 35 7.96 -3.78 6.03
N GLU A 36 8.91 -4.14 6.88
CA GLU A 36 10.07 -4.95 6.47
C GLU A 36 9.67 -6.37 6.02
N ALA A 37 8.58 -6.92 6.59
CA ALA A 37 8.02 -8.20 6.13
C ALA A 37 7.53 -8.09 4.69
N ALA A 38 6.87 -6.99 4.32
CA ALA A 38 6.43 -6.76 2.95
C ALA A 38 7.64 -6.65 2.01
N LYS A 39 8.70 -5.92 2.38
CA LYS A 39 9.93 -5.84 1.57
C LYS A 39 10.55 -7.22 1.33
N THR A 40 10.57 -8.07 2.35
CA THR A 40 11.09 -9.43 2.24
C THR A 40 10.19 -10.29 1.36
N SER A 41 8.87 -10.21 1.53
CA SER A 41 7.90 -10.95 0.71
C SER A 41 7.91 -10.50 -0.76
N ILE A 42 8.12 -9.20 -1.03
CA ILE A 42 8.27 -8.66 -2.39
C ILE A 42 9.50 -9.28 -3.06
N LYS A 43 10.65 -9.35 -2.36
CA LYS A 43 11.86 -10.00 -2.92
C LYS A 43 11.62 -11.47 -3.25
N GLN A 44 10.88 -12.18 -2.40
CA GLN A 44 10.51 -13.57 -2.68
C GLN A 44 9.58 -13.66 -3.90
N PHE A 45 8.57 -12.80 -3.98
CA PHE A 45 7.68 -12.71 -5.14
C PHE A 45 8.46 -12.43 -6.43
N GLU A 46 9.42 -11.50 -6.41
CA GLU A 46 10.27 -11.21 -7.56
C GLU A 46 11.14 -12.40 -7.95
N ALA A 47 11.68 -13.14 -6.97
CA ALA A 47 12.48 -14.34 -7.22
C ALA A 47 11.66 -15.47 -7.84
N ASP A 48 10.48 -15.75 -7.28
CA ASP A 48 9.58 -16.81 -7.74
C ASP A 48 9.05 -16.54 -9.16
N ASN A 49 8.92 -15.27 -9.54
CA ASN A 49 8.34 -14.83 -10.80
C ASN A 49 9.37 -14.22 -11.75
N LYS A 50 10.65 -14.45 -11.49
CA LYS A 50 11.78 -13.85 -12.22
C LYS A 50 11.68 -14.09 -13.73
N ALA A 51 11.32 -15.30 -14.16
CA ALA A 51 11.22 -15.64 -15.57
C ALA A 51 10.16 -14.80 -16.32
N ASP A 52 8.99 -14.60 -15.72
CA ASP A 52 7.93 -13.77 -16.30
C ASP A 52 8.33 -12.29 -16.34
N ILE A 53 9.01 -11.81 -15.28
CA ILE A 53 9.53 -10.43 -15.20
C ILE A 53 10.61 -10.18 -16.26
N GLU A 54 11.57 -11.09 -16.40
CA GLU A 54 12.64 -10.99 -17.40
C GLU A 54 12.09 -11.08 -18.82
N LYS A 55 11.09 -11.95 -19.05
CA LYS A 55 10.40 -12.04 -20.34
C LYS A 55 9.69 -10.74 -20.69
N LEU A 56 8.95 -10.13 -19.75
CA LEU A 56 8.28 -8.84 -19.98
C LEU A 56 9.28 -7.72 -20.31
N LYS A 57 10.37 -7.61 -19.53
CA LYS A 57 11.45 -6.64 -19.79
C LYS A 57 12.12 -6.85 -21.15
N GLY A 58 12.34 -8.11 -21.53
CA GLY A 58 12.89 -8.47 -22.83
C GLY A 58 11.98 -8.04 -23.98
N LEU A 59 10.66 -8.23 -23.84
CA LEU A 59 9.66 -7.80 -24.82
C LEU A 59 9.58 -6.27 -24.93
N GLU A 60 9.59 -5.56 -23.80
CA GLU A 60 9.64 -4.10 -23.78
C GLU A 60 10.85 -3.56 -24.56
N LYS A 61 12.04 -4.12 -24.29
CA LYS A 61 13.25 -3.76 -25.02
C LYS A 61 13.15 -4.09 -26.51
N ALA A 62 12.65 -5.27 -26.87
CA ALA A 62 12.52 -5.68 -28.26
C ALA A 62 11.55 -4.80 -29.05
N LEU A 63 10.41 -4.42 -28.44
CA LEU A 63 9.44 -3.51 -29.04
C LEU A 63 10.05 -2.12 -29.29
N ARG A 64 10.81 -1.59 -28.32
CA ARG A 64 11.52 -0.32 -28.47
C ARG A 64 12.59 -0.39 -29.57
N ASP A 65 13.41 -1.44 -29.56
CA ASP A 65 14.47 -1.61 -30.55
C ASP A 65 13.90 -1.72 -31.98
N LEU A 66 12.79 -2.46 -32.15
CA LEU A 66 12.10 -2.58 -33.42
C LEU A 66 11.52 -1.24 -33.90
N GLN A 67 10.93 -0.47 -32.98
CA GLN A 67 10.45 0.88 -33.29
C GLN A 67 11.58 1.81 -33.75
N GLU A 68 12.72 1.81 -33.03
CA GLU A 68 13.90 2.59 -33.40
C GLU A 68 14.48 2.16 -34.76
N GLN A 69 14.51 0.85 -35.05
CA GLN A 69 15.00 0.31 -36.31
C GLN A 69 14.12 0.73 -37.49
N VAL A 70 12.79 0.59 -37.36
CA VAL A 70 11.84 1.02 -38.40
C VAL A 70 11.96 2.52 -38.64
N GLN A 71 12.11 3.33 -37.58
CA GLN A 71 12.25 4.78 -37.71
C GLN A 71 13.56 5.17 -38.42
N LYS A 72 14.67 4.50 -38.13
CA LYS A 72 15.98 4.77 -38.75
C LYS A 72 16.05 4.35 -40.22
N ASN A 73 15.38 3.25 -40.57
CA ASN A 73 15.48 2.65 -41.90
C ASN A 73 14.27 2.94 -42.80
N ALA A 74 13.32 3.76 -42.36
CA ALA A 74 12.04 3.98 -43.04
C ALA A 74 12.17 4.28 -44.55
N ASP A 75 13.16 5.08 -44.93
CA ASP A 75 13.38 5.53 -46.31
C ASP A 75 14.04 4.48 -47.21
N VAL A 76 14.68 3.45 -46.63
CA VAL A 76 15.42 2.40 -47.36
C VAL A 76 14.76 1.02 -47.28
N MET A 77 13.76 0.85 -46.42
CA MET A 77 13.03 -0.42 -46.29
C MET A 77 12.12 -0.68 -47.49
N SER A 78 12.16 -1.91 -48.00
CA SER A 78 11.18 -2.45 -48.95
C SER A 78 9.81 -2.67 -48.31
N ASP A 79 8.77 -2.83 -49.14
CA ASP A 79 7.41 -3.11 -48.66
C ASP A 79 7.31 -4.45 -47.91
N GLU A 80 8.09 -5.45 -48.32
CA GLU A 80 8.17 -6.74 -47.63
C GLU A 80 8.82 -6.61 -46.24
N GLU A 81 9.93 -5.88 -46.13
CA GLU A 81 10.58 -5.61 -44.85
C GLU A 81 9.67 -4.82 -43.91
N ARG A 82 8.96 -3.80 -44.41
CA ARG A 82 7.98 -3.03 -43.62
C ARG A 82 6.87 -3.93 -43.10
N ARG A 83 6.33 -4.82 -43.93
CA ARG A 83 5.28 -5.76 -43.54
C ARG A 83 5.78 -6.76 -42.49
N ASN A 84 6.98 -7.28 -42.66
CA ASN A 84 7.58 -8.21 -41.70
C ASN A 84 7.84 -7.54 -40.35
N SER A 85 8.38 -6.32 -40.32
CA SER A 85 8.54 -5.55 -39.08
C SER A 85 7.21 -5.23 -38.40
N ALA A 86 6.16 -4.89 -39.16
CA ALA A 86 4.84 -4.66 -38.59
C ALA A 86 4.25 -5.92 -37.95
N ASN A 87 4.40 -7.08 -38.60
CA ASN A 87 3.95 -8.36 -38.07
C ASN A 87 4.70 -8.74 -36.78
N ASP A 88 6.04 -8.62 -36.78
CA ASP A 88 6.86 -8.92 -35.59
C ASP A 88 6.52 -7.98 -34.41
N PHE A 89 6.23 -6.71 -34.72
CA PHE A 89 5.80 -5.75 -33.71
C PHE A 89 4.47 -6.15 -33.06
N GLU A 90 3.46 -6.49 -33.85
CA GLU A 90 2.15 -6.89 -33.31
C GLU A 90 2.23 -8.22 -32.54
N GLU A 91 3.05 -9.17 -32.97
CA GLU A 91 3.29 -10.42 -32.23
C GLU A 91 3.93 -10.14 -30.86
N LYS A 92 5.04 -9.40 -30.83
CA LYS A 92 5.73 -9.03 -29.57
C LYS A 92 4.85 -8.21 -28.65
N LYS A 93 4.00 -7.34 -29.21
CA LYS A 93 3.07 -6.50 -28.46
C LYS A 93 1.96 -7.32 -27.83
N ALA A 94 1.40 -8.30 -28.55
CA ALA A 94 0.43 -9.23 -27.99
C ALA A 94 1.05 -10.05 -26.86
N GLU A 95 2.28 -10.54 -27.04
CA GLU A 95 3.01 -11.26 -26.00
C GLU A 95 3.28 -10.37 -24.78
N PHE A 96 3.70 -9.11 -24.99
CA PHE A 96 3.91 -8.14 -23.92
C PHE A 96 2.63 -7.91 -23.11
N GLN A 97 1.50 -7.68 -23.78
CA GLN A 97 0.21 -7.48 -23.12
C GLN A 97 -0.22 -8.71 -22.30
N PHE A 98 0.05 -9.91 -22.81
CA PHE A 98 -0.22 -11.15 -22.09
C PHE A 98 0.60 -11.24 -20.78
N PHE A 99 1.93 -11.08 -20.85
CA PHE A 99 2.78 -11.15 -19.66
C PHE A 99 2.52 -10.00 -18.68
N ALA A 100 2.22 -8.80 -19.17
CA ALA A 100 1.85 -7.66 -18.32
C ALA A 100 0.59 -7.95 -17.51
N LYS A 101 -0.45 -8.48 -18.17
CA LYS A 101 -1.69 -8.87 -17.49
C LYS A 101 -1.47 -10.03 -16.52
N LYS A 102 -0.65 -11.02 -16.90
CA LYS A 102 -0.29 -12.15 -16.05
C LYS A 102 0.39 -11.66 -14.76
N LEU A 103 1.43 -10.83 -14.87
CA LEU A 103 2.15 -10.27 -13.72
C LEU A 103 1.25 -9.40 -12.84
N GLN A 104 0.37 -8.57 -13.44
CA GLN A 104 -0.61 -7.80 -12.68
C GLN A 104 -1.54 -8.69 -11.85
N GLN A 105 -2.02 -9.81 -12.42
CA GLN A 105 -2.88 -10.76 -11.70
C GLN A 105 -2.12 -11.46 -10.57
N MET A 106 -0.86 -11.81 -10.80
CA MET A 106 0.01 -12.43 -9.81
C MET A 106 0.30 -11.47 -8.66
N GLU A 107 0.59 -10.20 -8.94
CA GLU A 107 0.79 -9.17 -7.93
C GLU A 107 -0.48 -8.96 -7.08
N GLN A 108 -1.66 -8.87 -7.72
CA GLN A 108 -2.93 -8.74 -6.98
C GLN A 108 -3.22 -9.96 -6.11
N LYS A 109 -2.91 -11.17 -6.60
CA LYS A 109 -3.06 -12.41 -5.84
C LYS A 109 -2.11 -12.39 -4.63
N TRP A 110 -0.84 -12.09 -4.86
CA TRP A 110 0.16 -11.96 -3.79
C TRP A 110 -0.25 -10.93 -2.74
N LYS A 111 -0.70 -9.73 -3.12
CA LYS A 111 -1.19 -8.71 -2.20
C LYS A 111 -2.29 -9.23 -1.28
N ARG A 112 -3.31 -9.90 -1.86
CA ARG A 112 -4.42 -10.46 -1.07
C ARG A 112 -3.95 -11.57 -0.13
N GLU A 113 -3.15 -12.51 -0.62
CA GLU A 113 -2.67 -13.64 0.18
C GLU A 113 -1.75 -13.18 1.30
N PHE A 114 -0.83 -12.26 1.01
CA PHE A 114 0.06 -11.66 2.00
C PHE A 114 -0.73 -10.90 3.06
N PHE A 115 -1.69 -10.05 2.67
CA PHE A 115 -2.52 -9.34 3.63
C PHE A 115 -3.33 -10.29 4.52
N GLN A 116 -3.99 -11.30 3.94
CA GLN A 116 -4.77 -12.28 4.70
C GLN A 116 -3.91 -13.08 5.68
N ALA A 117 -2.69 -13.46 5.28
CA ALA A 117 -1.77 -14.18 6.15
C ALA A 117 -1.30 -13.32 7.35
N GLN A 118 -1.21 -12.00 7.18
CA GLN A 118 -0.72 -11.07 8.19
C GLN A 118 -1.85 -10.42 9.01
N LEU A 119 -3.11 -10.56 8.58
CA LEU A 119 -4.26 -9.95 9.23
C LEU A 119 -4.39 -10.29 10.73
N PRO A 120 -4.23 -11.55 11.18
CA PRO A 120 -4.34 -11.87 12.62
C PRO A 120 -3.30 -11.15 13.47
N GLU A 121 -2.10 -10.92 12.91
CA GLU A 121 -1.04 -10.20 13.58
C GLU A 121 -1.32 -8.69 13.63
N LEU A 122 -1.79 -8.12 12.52
CA LEU A 122 -2.21 -6.73 12.46
C LEU A 122 -3.31 -6.42 13.48
N GLU A 123 -4.33 -7.29 13.58
CA GLU A 123 -5.42 -7.15 14.56
C GLU A 123 -4.90 -7.20 16.00
N LYS A 124 -3.96 -8.12 16.29
CA LYS A 124 -3.33 -8.23 17.61
C LYS A 124 -2.56 -6.95 17.98
N LEU A 125 -1.74 -6.44 17.06
CA LEU A 125 -0.95 -5.22 17.29
C LEU A 125 -1.85 -3.98 17.41
N LEU A 126 -2.87 -3.88 16.56
CA LEU A 126 -3.84 -2.80 16.62
C LEU A 126 -4.59 -2.80 17.95
N LYS A 127 -5.01 -3.98 18.43
CA LYS A 127 -5.64 -4.11 19.75
C LYS A 127 -4.74 -3.61 20.88
N ALA A 128 -3.46 -3.98 20.87
CA ALA A 128 -2.51 -3.46 21.86
C ALA A 128 -2.39 -1.93 21.81
N ILE A 129 -2.34 -1.35 20.60
CA ILE A 129 -2.32 0.12 20.42
C ILE A 129 -3.60 0.77 20.97
N ILE A 130 -4.77 0.15 20.73
CA ILE A 130 -6.07 0.61 21.24
C ILE A 130 -6.07 0.62 22.76
N ASP A 131 -5.66 -0.48 23.39
CA ASP A 131 -5.69 -0.65 24.83
C ASP A 131 -4.67 0.29 25.53
N GLU A 132 -3.47 0.45 24.97
CA GLU A 132 -2.41 1.30 25.54
C GLU A 132 -2.74 2.81 25.46
N ALA A 133 -3.28 3.27 24.32
CA ALA A 133 -3.61 4.68 24.13
C ALA A 133 -5.03 5.06 24.59
N GLN A 134 -5.83 4.04 24.95
CA GLN A 134 -7.23 4.14 25.36
C GLN A 134 -8.09 4.83 24.30
N TYR A 135 -8.01 4.37 23.05
CA TYR A 135 -8.88 4.88 21.98
C TYR A 135 -10.31 4.39 22.16
N ASP A 136 -11.28 5.31 22.07
CA ASP A 136 -12.71 4.99 22.15
C ASP A 136 -13.23 4.44 20.82
N VAL A 137 -12.69 4.94 19.70
CA VAL A 137 -13.09 4.56 18.35
C VAL A 137 -11.86 4.53 17.46
N VAL A 138 -11.71 3.45 16.69
CA VAL A 138 -10.76 3.38 15.58
C VAL A 138 -11.52 3.16 14.28
N LEU A 139 -11.32 4.05 13.32
CA LEU A 139 -11.92 3.98 12.00
C LEU A 139 -10.89 3.52 10.97
N GLN A 140 -11.35 2.81 9.95
CA GLN A 140 -10.53 2.55 8.77
C GLN A 140 -10.36 3.83 7.96
N SER A 141 -9.19 4.03 7.34
CA SER A 141 -8.84 5.23 6.56
C SER A 141 -9.89 5.64 5.52
N GLY A 142 -10.55 4.69 4.87
CA GLY A 142 -11.61 4.95 3.88
C GLY A 142 -12.91 5.54 4.44
N ALA A 143 -13.11 5.55 5.77
CA ALA A 143 -14.31 6.08 6.41
C ALA A 143 -14.23 7.59 6.73
N ALA A 144 -13.06 8.22 6.54
CA ALA A 144 -12.83 9.61 6.89
C ALA A 144 -12.50 10.47 5.65
N ILE A 145 -13.14 11.64 5.54
CA ILE A 145 -12.85 12.62 4.47
C ILE A 145 -11.53 13.35 4.76
N TYR A 146 -11.23 13.60 6.04
CA TYR A 146 -10.01 14.25 6.49
C TYR A 146 -9.55 13.62 7.81
N VAL A 147 -8.24 13.39 7.92
CA VAL A 147 -7.60 12.86 9.12
C VAL A 147 -6.42 13.74 9.44
N SER A 148 -6.40 14.32 10.63
CA SER A 148 -5.21 15.05 11.09
C SER A 148 -4.06 14.06 11.33
N PRO A 149 -2.78 14.45 11.12
CA PRO A 149 -1.65 13.56 11.37
C PRO A 149 -1.59 12.99 12.80
N LYS A 150 -2.19 13.67 13.78
CA LYS A 150 -2.25 13.21 15.17
C LYS A 150 -3.26 12.08 15.39
N ALA A 151 -4.31 12.00 14.57
CA ALA A 151 -5.34 10.98 14.65
C ALA A 151 -5.01 9.74 13.80
N ASP A 152 -4.04 9.84 12.88
CA ASP A 152 -3.59 8.70 12.05
C ASP A 152 -2.57 7.85 12.82
N ILE A 153 -2.99 6.65 13.24
CA ILE A 153 -2.15 5.69 13.96
C ILE A 153 -1.45 4.69 13.03
N THR A 154 -1.57 4.85 11.71
CA THR A 154 -0.96 3.94 10.72
C THR A 154 0.56 3.84 10.91
N LYS A 155 1.23 4.97 11.16
CA LYS A 155 2.68 4.99 11.36
C LYS A 155 3.07 4.21 12.63
N LEU A 156 2.29 4.37 13.70
CA LEU A 156 2.51 3.63 14.94
C LEU A 156 2.33 2.12 14.74
N LEU A 157 1.31 1.70 13.97
CA LEU A 157 1.12 0.29 13.62
C LEU A 157 2.30 -0.26 12.79
N LEU A 158 2.78 0.50 11.81
CA LEU A 158 3.98 0.15 11.02
C LEU A 158 5.22 -0.01 11.92
N GLU A 159 5.45 0.92 12.85
CA GLU A 159 6.56 0.84 13.79
C GLU A 159 6.47 -0.43 14.66
N ARG A 160 5.27 -0.79 15.14
CA ARG A 160 5.03 -2.02 15.91
C ARG A 160 5.25 -3.29 15.09
N LEU A 161 4.85 -3.30 13.82
CA LEU A 161 5.09 -4.42 12.90
C LEU A 161 6.59 -4.68 12.69
N ASN A 162 7.37 -3.61 12.53
CA ASN A 162 8.81 -3.72 12.31
C ASN A 162 9.59 -4.04 13.59
N ALA A 163 9.12 -3.59 14.76
CA ALA A 163 9.80 -3.83 16.04
C ALA A 163 9.77 -5.29 16.52
N LYS A 164 8.96 -6.14 15.89
CA LYS A 164 8.78 -7.56 16.27
C LYS A 164 9.61 -8.51 15.39
N GLN A 165 10.31 -8.00 14.37
CA GLN A 165 11.10 -8.80 13.42
C GLN A 165 12.58 -8.81 13.79
#